data_AF-A0A842UL77-F1
#
_entry.id   AF-A0A842UL77-F1
#
_cell.length_a   1.000
_cell.length_b   1.000
_cell.length_c   1.000
_cell.angle_alpha   90.00
_cell.angle_beta   90.00
_cell.angle_gamma   90.00
#
_symmetry.space_group_name_H-M   'P 1'
#
loop_
_entity.id
_entity.type
_entity.pdbx_description
1 polymer ?
#
loop_
_entity_poly.entity_id
_entity_poly.type
_entity_poly.pdbx_seq_one_letter_code
_entity_poly.pdbx_strand_id
1 'polypeptide(L)'
;MSKLDKANEKLKLADFLLCRANAEDYLPAILNHILKAANLAVAEHFDLDSHSKVSPMLIQKQLEKSSSEQEKEFSAYFLELWKMSTRRHVNKLDIEKAHKRVKAFINWVRLEKQKQI
;
A
#
# COMPACT_ATOMS: atom_id res chain seq x y z
N MET A 1 -18.39 3.52 4.21
CA MET A 1 -16.98 3.46 4.67
C MET A 1 -16.08 3.46 3.44
N SER A 2 -15.19 4.44 3.34
CA SER A 2 -14.33 4.63 2.15
C SER A 2 -13.30 3.51 2.01
N LYS A 3 -12.71 3.33 0.82
CA LYS A 3 -11.61 2.34 0.68
C LYS A 3 -10.38 2.78 1.49
N LEU A 4 -10.19 4.10 1.68
CA LEU A 4 -9.13 4.65 2.53
C LEU A 4 -9.32 4.32 4.01
N ASP A 5 -10.54 4.25 4.52
CA ASP A 5 -10.79 3.83 5.91
C ASP A 5 -10.41 2.36 6.09
N LYS A 6 -10.83 1.50 5.16
CA LYS A 6 -10.42 0.08 5.13
C LYS A 6 -8.90 -0.06 4.99
N ALA A 7 -8.25 0.78 4.19
CA ALA A 7 -6.80 0.77 4.05
C ALA A 7 -6.10 1.10 5.38
N ASN A 8 -6.61 2.10 6.12
CA ASN A 8 -6.11 2.45 7.44
C ASN A 8 -6.32 1.35 8.48
N GLU A 9 -7.45 0.63 8.44
CA GLU A 9 -7.65 -0.55 9.30
C GLU A 9 -6.58 -1.61 9.05
N LYS A 10 -6.21 -1.85 7.78
CA LYS A 10 -5.13 -2.79 7.45
C LYS A 10 -3.78 -2.29 7.96
N LEU A 11 -3.48 -0.99 7.86
CA LEU A 11 -2.25 -0.44 8.46
C LEU A 11 -2.24 -0.56 9.99
N LYS A 12 -3.36 -0.32 10.68
CA LYS A 12 -3.44 -0.51 12.15
C LYS A 12 -3.13 -1.95 12.57
N LEU A 13 -3.59 -2.94 11.79
CA LEU A 13 -3.24 -4.34 12.03
C LEU A 13 -1.75 -4.62 11.77
N ALA A 14 -1.18 -4.02 10.72
CA ALA A 14 0.25 -4.12 10.46
C ALA A 14 1.09 -3.47 11.58
N ASP A 15 0.73 -2.27 12.02
CA ASP A 15 1.33 -1.56 13.16
C ASP A 15 1.30 -2.43 14.42
N PHE A 16 0.14 -2.99 14.75
CA PHE A 16 -0.04 -3.86 15.92
C PHE A 16 0.90 -5.07 15.90
N LEU A 17 1.04 -5.73 14.75
CA LEU A 17 1.91 -6.89 14.58
C LEU A 17 3.40 -6.50 14.61
N LEU A 18 3.76 -5.35 14.02
CA LEU A 18 5.14 -4.83 14.05
C LEU A 18 5.62 -4.47 15.46
N CYS A 19 4.71 -4.06 16.35
CA CYS A 19 5.01 -3.76 17.74
C CYS A 19 5.14 -5.01 18.64
N ARG A 20 4.88 -6.22 18.14
CA ARG A 20 5.05 -7.45 18.93
C ARG A 20 6.53 -7.78 19.12
N ALA A 21 6.88 -8.33 20.29
CA ALA A 21 8.24 -8.78 20.58
C ALA A 21 8.74 -9.82 19.58
N ASN A 22 7.83 -10.64 19.04
CA ASN A 22 8.08 -11.64 18.02
C ASN A 22 7.54 -11.23 16.63
N ALA A 23 7.62 -9.94 16.27
CA ALA A 23 7.17 -9.43 14.97
C ALA A 23 7.76 -10.20 13.76
N GLU A 24 8.94 -10.80 13.92
CA GLU A 24 9.60 -11.60 12.88
C GLU A 24 8.80 -12.84 12.45
N ASP A 25 8.03 -13.45 13.37
CA ASP A 25 7.16 -14.59 13.07
C ASP A 25 5.97 -14.19 12.18
N TYR A 26 5.63 -12.90 12.17
CA TYR A 26 4.43 -12.37 11.51
C TYR A 26 4.75 -11.56 10.25
N LEU A 27 6.01 -11.49 9.81
CA LEU A 27 6.41 -10.69 8.65
C LEU A 27 5.56 -10.95 7.39
N PRO A 28 5.20 -12.21 7.02
CA PRO A 28 4.32 -12.45 5.88
C PRO A 28 2.90 -11.88 6.09
N ALA A 29 2.35 -11.98 7.30
CA ALA A 29 1.03 -11.46 7.63
C ALA A 29 1.02 -9.92 7.63
N ILE A 30 2.06 -9.29 8.21
CA ILE A 30 2.27 -7.85 8.19
C ILE A 30 2.33 -7.36 6.74
N LEU A 31 3.15 -7.99 5.90
CA LEU A 31 3.28 -7.65 4.48
C LEU A 31 1.94 -7.76 3.74
N ASN A 32 1.16 -8.81 4.00
CA ASN A 32 -0.17 -8.97 3.41
C ASN A 32 -1.13 -7.84 3.81
N HIS A 33 -1.08 -7.37 5.05
CA HIS A 33 -1.86 -6.21 5.49
C HIS A 33 -1.43 -4.93 4.77
N ILE A 34 -0.12 -4.69 4.64
CA ILE A 34 0.43 -3.54 3.90
C ILE A 34 0.02 -3.58 2.43
N LEU A 35 0.13 -4.75 1.77
CA LEU A 35 -0.28 -4.94 0.39
C LEU A 35 -1.77 -4.68 0.18
N LYS A 36 -2.63 -5.18 1.08
CA LYS A 36 -4.07 -4.89 1.03
C LYS A 36 -4.36 -3.40 1.21
N ALA A 37 -3.64 -2.73 2.10
CA ALA A 37 -3.78 -1.28 2.30
C ALA A 37 -3.39 -0.51 1.02
N ALA A 38 -2.26 -0.86 0.40
CA ALA A 38 -1.81 -0.26 -0.86
C ALA A 38 -2.83 -0.44 -1.99
N ASN A 39 -3.35 -1.66 -2.16
CA ASN A 39 -4.35 -1.95 -3.20
C ASN A 39 -5.64 -1.15 -2.99
N LEU A 40 -6.11 -1.02 -1.74
CA LEU A 40 -7.28 -0.20 -1.43
C LEU A 40 -7.06 1.28 -1.71
N ALA A 41 -5.86 1.81 -1.40
CA ALA A 41 -5.51 3.20 -1.66
C ALA A 41 -5.46 3.51 -3.16
N VAL A 42 -4.81 2.63 -3.94
CA VAL A 42 -4.78 2.70 -5.41
C VAL A 42 -6.18 2.63 -6.00
N ALA A 43 -7.01 1.72 -5.49
CA ALA A 43 -8.39 1.58 -5.96
C ALA A 43 -9.25 2.79 -5.64
N GLU A 44 -8.99 3.51 -4.55
CA GLU A 44 -9.66 4.78 -4.30
C GLU A 44 -9.13 5.89 -5.21
N HIS A 45 -7.82 5.93 -5.39
CA HIS A 45 -7.16 6.98 -6.16
C HIS A 45 -7.62 6.99 -7.63
N PHE A 46 -7.64 5.82 -8.25
CA PHE A 46 -8.08 5.64 -9.64
C PHE A 46 -9.58 5.32 -9.78
N ASP A 47 -10.37 5.50 -8.72
CA ASP A 47 -11.81 5.21 -8.69
C ASP A 47 -12.16 3.81 -9.25
N LEU A 48 -11.33 2.83 -8.92
CA LEU A 48 -11.52 1.44 -9.33
C LEU A 48 -12.52 0.75 -8.41
N ASP A 49 -13.37 -0.08 -9.01
CA ASP A 49 -14.26 -0.96 -8.25
C ASP A 49 -13.47 -1.97 -7.40
N SER A 50 -14.07 -2.34 -6.26
CA SER A 50 -13.52 -3.30 -5.30
C SER A 50 -13.23 -4.69 -5.90
N HIS A 51 -13.84 -4.99 -7.05
CA HIS A 51 -13.71 -6.26 -7.77
C HIS A 51 -12.76 -6.18 -8.97
N SER A 52 -12.23 -5.00 -9.28
CA SER A 52 -11.32 -4.80 -10.41
C SER A 52 -10.00 -5.50 -10.18
N LYS A 53 -9.77 -6.62 -10.87
CA LYS A 53 -8.49 -7.31 -10.90
C LYS A 53 -7.57 -6.61 -11.90
N VAL A 54 -7.02 -5.46 -11.51
CA VAL A 54 -6.03 -4.75 -12.32
C VAL A 54 -4.64 -5.29 -12.03
N SER A 55 -3.86 -5.56 -13.09
CA SER A 55 -2.49 -6.05 -12.96
C SER A 55 -1.62 -5.03 -12.21
N PRO A 56 -0.78 -5.45 -11.26
CA PRO A 56 0.13 -4.55 -10.55
C PRO A 56 1.06 -3.76 -11.48
N MET A 57 1.47 -4.37 -12.59
CA MET A 57 2.31 -3.72 -13.60
C MET A 57 1.56 -2.60 -14.34
N LEU A 58 0.25 -2.76 -14.55
CA LEU A 58 -0.56 -1.72 -15.20
C LEU A 58 -0.76 -0.52 -14.26
N ILE A 59 -1.03 -0.79 -12.98
CA ILE A 59 -1.11 0.26 -11.95
C ILE A 59 0.22 1.02 -11.83
N GLN A 60 1.35 0.30 -11.75
CA GLN A 60 2.67 0.93 -11.72
C GLN A 60 2.88 1.85 -12.92
N LYS A 61 2.65 1.36 -14.15
CA LYS A 61 2.79 2.17 -15.36
C LYS A 61 1.87 3.39 -15.37
N GLN A 62 0.68 3.28 -14.80
CA GLN A 62 -0.24 4.41 -14.70
C GLN A 62 0.29 5.46 -13.73
N LEU A 63 0.76 5.04 -12.55
CA LEU A 63 1.38 5.93 -11.56
C LEU A 63 2.66 6.61 -12.11
N GLU A 64 3.49 5.89 -12.86
CA GLU A 64 4.71 6.43 -13.49
C GLU A 64 4.44 7.53 -14.52
N LYS A 65 3.31 7.42 -15.24
CA LYS A 65 2.89 8.40 -16.27
C LYS A 65 2.26 9.67 -15.68
N SER A 66 1.98 9.67 -14.38
CA SER A 66 1.37 10.81 -13.73
C SER A 66 2.24 12.05 -13.75
N SER A 67 1.63 13.24 -13.67
CA SER A 67 2.35 14.49 -13.40
C SER A 67 2.63 14.68 -11.90
N SER A 68 1.97 13.92 -11.01
CA SER A 68 2.20 13.96 -9.57
C SER A 68 3.50 13.26 -9.19
N GLU A 69 4.38 13.96 -8.46
CA GLU A 69 5.61 13.38 -7.93
C GLU A 69 5.32 12.28 -6.90
N GLN A 70 4.25 12.42 -6.10
CA GLN A 70 3.85 11.42 -5.12
C GLN A 70 3.41 10.10 -5.78
N GLU A 71 2.71 10.17 -6.91
CA GLU A 71 2.35 8.99 -7.69
C GLU A 71 3.58 8.32 -8.29
N LYS A 72 4.49 9.10 -8.89
CA LYS A 72 5.75 8.58 -9.45
C LYS A 72 6.60 7.91 -8.38
N GLU A 73 6.81 8.58 -7.24
CA GLU A 73 7.54 8.00 -6.12
C GLU A 73 6.91 6.69 -5.66
N PHE A 74 5.58 6.65 -5.52
CA PHE A 74 4.88 5.45 -5.06
C PHE A 74 4.92 4.29 -6.06
N SER A 75 4.99 4.58 -7.37
CA SER A 75 4.94 3.58 -8.43
C SER A 75 5.97 2.46 -8.27
N ALA A 76 7.24 2.81 -8.04
CA ALA A 76 8.32 1.85 -7.87
C ALA A 76 8.10 0.93 -6.66
N TYR A 77 7.64 1.52 -5.55
CA TYR A 77 7.34 0.77 -4.32
C TYR A 77 6.13 -0.15 -4.48
N PHE A 78 5.12 0.26 -5.27
CA PHE A 78 3.94 -0.57 -5.47
C PHE A 78 4.29 -1.90 -6.15
N LEU A 79 5.09 -1.88 -7.21
CA LEU A 79 5.54 -3.12 -7.85
C LEU A 79 6.44 -3.94 -6.92
N GLU A 80 7.34 -3.29 -6.19
CA GLU A 80 8.22 -3.96 -5.22
C GLU A 80 7.41 -4.70 -4.15
N LEU A 81 6.36 -4.09 -3.62
CA LEU A 81 5.49 -4.69 -2.59
C LEU A 81 4.85 -6.00 -3.07
N TRP A 82 4.40 -6.03 -4.33
CA TRP A 82 3.90 -7.24 -4.96
C TRP A 82 5.00 -8.30 -5.13
N LYS A 83 6.21 -7.90 -5.58
CA LYS A 83 7.35 -8.81 -5.66
C LYS A 83 7.75 -9.37 -4.29
N MET A 84 7.68 -8.58 -3.24
CA MET A 84 7.97 -9.05 -1.87
C MET A 84 6.97 -10.11 -1.42
N SER A 85 5.69 -9.94 -1.78
CA SER A 85 4.63 -10.89 -1.38
C SER A 85 4.77 -12.29 -2.00
N THR A 86 5.58 -12.44 -3.05
CA THR A 86 5.88 -13.72 -3.68
C THR A 86 7.21 -14.34 -3.24
N ARG A 87 8.01 -13.62 -2.44
CA ARG A 87 9.29 -14.13 -1.92
C ARG A 87 9.07 -15.08 -0.75
N ARG A 88 9.92 -16.11 -0.65
CA ARG A 88 9.91 -17.06 0.47
C ARG A 88 10.37 -16.43 1.79
N HIS A 89 11.24 -15.43 1.71
CA HIS A 89 11.77 -14.71 2.86
C HIS A 89 11.69 -13.21 2.62
N VAL A 90 11.21 -12.49 3.63
CA VAL A 90 11.13 -11.03 3.68
C VAL A 90 11.72 -10.59 5.01
N ASN A 91 12.53 -9.54 5.00
CA ASN A 91 13.14 -9.03 6.23
C ASN A 91 12.30 -7.88 6.81
N LYS A 92 12.48 -7.63 8.10
CA LYS A 92 11.75 -6.61 8.85
C LYS A 92 11.97 -5.19 8.32
N LEU A 93 13.21 -4.86 7.94
CA LEU A 93 13.57 -3.52 7.45
C LEU A 93 12.80 -3.13 6.19
N ASP A 94 12.69 -4.06 5.23
CA ASP A 94 11.95 -3.83 3.99
C ASP A 94 10.45 -3.68 4.26
N ILE A 95 9.90 -4.46 5.20
CA ILE A 95 8.50 -4.33 5.63
C ILE A 95 8.23 -2.98 6.30
N GLU A 96 9.13 -2.49 7.16
CA GLU A 96 8.99 -1.17 7.78
C GLU A 96 9.05 -0.04 6.75
N LYS A 97 9.93 -0.14 5.75
CA LYS A 97 10.00 0.81 4.63
C LYS A 97 8.71 0.80 3.81
N ALA A 98 8.24 -0.39 3.44
CA ALA A 98 6.97 -0.56 2.72
C ALA A 98 5.79 0.03 3.51
N HIS A 99 5.73 -0.25 4.81
CA HIS A 99 4.70 0.27 5.71
C HIS A 99 4.68 1.82 5.72
N LYS A 100 5.84 2.46 5.92
CA LYS A 100 5.96 3.92 5.91
C LYS A 100 5.52 4.53 4.58
N ARG A 101 5.93 3.94 3.46
CA ARG A 101 5.58 4.43 2.10
C ARG A 101 4.09 4.30 1.81
N VAL A 102 3.47 3.17 2.14
CA VAL A 102 2.02 2.96 1.96
C VAL A 102 1.21 3.91 2.85
N LYS A 103 1.66 4.15 4.10
CA LYS A 103 1.04 5.11 5.00
C LYS A 103 1.10 6.54 4.45
N ALA A 104 2.25 6.95 3.91
CA ALA A 104 2.40 8.26 3.28
C ALA A 104 1.48 8.41 2.06
N PHE A 105 1.41 7.38 1.19
CA PHE A 105 0.54 7.39 0.02
C PHE A 105 -0.95 7.49 0.40
N ILE A 106 -1.42 6.70 1.37
CA ILE A 106 -2.82 6.77 1.85
C ILE A 106 -3.18 8.17 2.34
N ASN A 107 -2.28 8.80 3.12
CA ASN A 107 -2.51 10.16 3.61
C ASN A 107 -2.56 11.17 2.46
N TRP A 108 -1.70 11.02 1.46
CA TRP A 108 -1.72 11.88 0.28
C TRP A 108 -3.00 11.71 -0.54
N VAL A 109 -3.43 10.48 -0.86
CA VAL A 109 -4.70 10.23 -1.60
C VAL A 109 -5.89 10.85 -0.87
N ARG A 110 -5.91 10.75 0.48
CA ARG A 110 -6.94 11.38 1.30
C ARG A 110 -6.97 12.91 1.13
N LEU A 111 -5.80 13.56 1.17
CA LEU A 111 -5.71 15.02 1.00
C LEU A 111 -6.12 15.45 -0.40
N GLU A 112 -5.73 14.69 -1.44
CA GLU A 112 -6.13 14.98 -2.82
C GLU A 112 -7.65 14.87 -3.01
N LYS A 113 -8.28 13.82 -2.48
CA LYS A 113 -9.75 13.67 -2.54
C LYS A 113 -10.49 14.77 -1.76
N GLN A 114 -9.90 15.34 -0.71
CA GLN A 114 -10.47 16.47 0.02
C GLN A 114 -10.38 17.80 -0.73
N LYS A 115 -9.38 18.00 -1.58
CA LYS A 115 -9.23 19.22 -2.41
C LYS A 115 -10.19 19.26 -3.60
N GLN A 116 -10.79 18.13 -3.95
CA GLN A 116 -11.71 17.99 -5.08
C GLN A 116 -13.19 18.21 -4.69
N ILE A 117 -13.45 18.50 -3.41
CA ILE A 117 -14.77 18.82 -2.82
C ILE A 117 -14.80 20.32 -2.55
#